data_AF-A0A8B6DT46-F1
#
_entry.id   AF-A0A8B6DT46-F1
#
_cell.length_a   1.000
_cell.length_b   1.000
_cell.length_c   1.000
_cell.angle_alpha   90.00
_cell.angle_beta   90.00
_cell.angle_gamma   90.00
#
_symmetry.space_group_name_H-M   'P 1'
#
loop_
_entity.id
_entity.type
_entity.pdbx_description
1 polymer ?
#
loop_
_entity_poly.entity_id
_entity_poly.type
_entity_poly.pdbx_seq_one_letter_code
_entity_poly.pdbx_strand_id
1 'polypeptide(L)'
;MDTSEFSMYDSKHSSKRIKLEIAERPLNFAISPDEREIQSVNKTKMPRDPMSHRIIEKRRRDRMNNCLAELSRLIPPSYLKQGQGRIEKTEIIEIASKLIRKLLNLHNCREMMEKELSSDCGGTNACCQEKFYMGYKECQDEVLRHLIYTEGMDLKDGFFSENYNFFRS
;
A
#
# COMPACT_ATOMS: atom_id res chain seq x y z
N MET A 1 55.80 -40.48 -15.29
CA MET A 1 55.15 -40.55 -13.97
C MET A 1 56.01 -39.78 -12.99
N ASP A 2 55.57 -38.77 -12.27
CA ASP A 2 54.44 -37.86 -12.34
C ASP A 2 54.87 -36.74 -11.38
N THR A 3 54.82 -35.49 -11.79
CA THR A 3 54.83 -34.36 -10.85
C THR A 3 53.62 -33.50 -11.14
N SER A 4 52.58 -33.73 -10.35
CA SER A 4 51.39 -32.90 -10.29
C SER A 4 51.69 -31.59 -9.55
N GLU A 5 51.11 -30.53 -10.09
CA GLU A 5 50.54 -29.33 -9.44
C GLU A 5 51.47 -28.41 -8.62
N PHE A 6 51.48 -27.11 -8.97
CA PHE A 6 50.59 -26.13 -8.33
C PHE A 6 50.91 -24.68 -8.74
N SER A 7 49.94 -24.03 -9.41
CA SER A 7 49.66 -22.56 -9.41
C SER A 7 50.71 -21.63 -10.09
N MET A 8 50.45 -20.39 -10.51
CA MET A 8 49.30 -19.49 -10.56
C MET A 8 49.70 -18.37 -11.54
N TYR A 9 48.73 -17.75 -12.21
CA TYR A 9 48.88 -16.54 -13.00
C TYR A 9 49.64 -15.42 -12.26
N ASP A 10 50.53 -14.71 -12.96
CA ASP A 10 50.92 -13.35 -12.58
C ASP A 10 50.86 -12.43 -13.80
N SER A 11 49.79 -11.63 -13.88
CA SER A 11 49.58 -10.62 -14.91
C SER A 11 49.61 -9.25 -14.24
N LYS A 12 50.62 -8.46 -14.60
CA LYS A 12 50.96 -7.15 -14.01
C LYS A 12 49.78 -6.18 -14.10
N HIS A 13 49.23 -5.78 -12.95
CA HIS A 13 48.25 -4.68 -12.86
C HIS A 13 48.97 -3.38 -12.44
N SER A 14 49.01 -2.40 -13.34
CA SER A 14 49.53 -1.05 -13.07
C SER A 14 48.44 -0.21 -12.39
N SER A 15 48.52 -0.06 -11.08
CA SER A 15 47.58 0.74 -10.28
C SER A 15 47.95 2.23 -10.30
N LYS A 16 47.14 3.08 -10.94
CA LYS A 16 47.21 4.54 -10.80
C LYS A 16 46.25 4.99 -9.69
N ARG A 17 46.79 5.53 -8.59
CA ARG A 17 46.01 6.15 -7.50
C ARG A 17 45.23 7.36 -8.05
N ILE A 18 43.91 7.36 -7.90
CA ILE A 18 43.08 8.55 -8.10
C ILE A 18 42.97 9.27 -6.75
N LYS A 19 43.46 10.50 -6.67
CA LYS A 19 43.35 11.38 -5.49
C LYS A 19 41.99 12.08 -5.56
N LEU A 20 41.08 11.77 -4.64
CA LEU A 20 39.82 12.51 -4.47
C LEU A 20 40.10 13.76 -3.64
N GLU A 21 39.99 14.94 -4.25
CA GLU A 21 39.76 16.17 -3.49
C GLU A 21 38.26 16.41 -3.34
N ILE A 22 37.81 16.48 -2.09
CA ILE A 22 36.45 16.84 -1.72
C ILE A 22 36.40 18.36 -1.64
N ALA A 23 35.83 19.01 -2.65
CA ALA A 23 35.50 20.43 -2.59
C ALA A 23 34.07 20.59 -2.06
N GLU A 24 33.94 21.01 -0.80
CA GLU A 24 32.64 21.38 -0.22
C GLU A 24 32.09 22.63 -0.92
N ARG A 25 30.98 22.49 -1.63
CA ARG A 25 30.23 23.62 -2.23
C ARG A 25 28.91 23.80 -1.48
N PRO A 26 28.61 25.00 -0.96
CA PRO A 26 27.34 25.24 -0.27
C PRO A 26 26.17 25.32 -1.26
N LEU A 27 25.04 24.72 -0.88
CA LEU A 27 23.80 24.69 -1.66
C LEU A 27 23.06 26.04 -1.51
N ASN A 28 23.29 26.96 -2.45
CA ASN A 28 22.52 28.21 -2.52
C ASN A 28 21.17 27.96 -3.22
N PHE A 29 20.06 28.18 -2.50
CA PHE A 29 18.67 27.91 -2.94
C PHE A 29 17.97 29.07 -3.66
N ALA A 30 18.65 30.18 -3.96
CA ALA A 30 18.03 31.33 -4.61
C ALA A 30 18.69 31.59 -5.97
N ILE A 31 17.96 31.37 -7.07
CA ILE A 31 18.32 31.84 -8.41
C ILE A 31 17.45 33.07 -8.68
N SER A 32 18.09 34.23 -8.86
CA SER A 32 17.43 35.50 -9.19
C SER A 32 16.87 35.45 -10.63
N PRO A 33 15.75 36.14 -10.96
CA PRO A 33 15.04 35.96 -12.23
C PRO A 33 15.75 36.48 -13.48
N ASP A 34 16.89 37.15 -13.33
CA ASP A 34 17.59 37.87 -14.40
C ASP A 34 18.74 37.09 -15.08
N GLU A 35 19.05 35.86 -14.65
CA GLU A 35 20.08 35.03 -15.30
C GLU A 35 19.51 34.03 -16.33
N ARG A 36 18.42 34.37 -17.02
CA ARG A 36 17.82 33.47 -18.02
C ARG A 36 18.59 33.40 -19.35
N GLU A 37 19.51 34.32 -19.64
CA GLU A 37 20.12 34.40 -20.97
C GLU A 37 21.58 33.91 -21.09
N ILE A 38 22.29 33.57 -20.00
CA ILE A 38 23.71 33.19 -20.05
C ILE A 38 23.99 31.79 -19.44
N GLN A 39 23.10 30.82 -19.68
CA GLN A 39 23.38 29.39 -19.42
C GLN A 39 23.15 28.50 -20.66
N SER A 40 23.17 29.09 -21.85
CA SER A 40 23.06 28.35 -23.12
C SER A 40 24.40 27.83 -23.65
N VAL A 41 25.52 28.21 -23.05
CA VAL A 41 26.87 27.79 -23.49
C VAL A 41 27.63 27.14 -22.34
N ASN A 42 28.05 25.89 -22.53
CA ASN A 42 29.06 25.16 -21.73
C ASN A 42 28.59 24.35 -20.51
N LYS A 43 27.52 23.58 -20.64
CA LYS A 43 27.48 22.24 -20.00
C LYS A 43 27.77 21.20 -21.08
N THR A 44 28.97 20.63 -21.06
CA THR A 44 29.25 19.35 -21.70
C THR A 44 28.33 18.30 -21.09
N LYS A 45 27.12 18.19 -21.67
CA LYS A 45 26.16 17.12 -21.38
C LYS A 45 26.82 15.84 -21.87
N MET A 46 27.47 15.10 -20.97
CA MET A 46 27.80 13.70 -21.18
C MET A 46 26.54 13.03 -21.76
N PRO A 47 26.62 12.37 -22.94
CA PRO A 47 25.47 11.71 -23.52
C PRO A 47 25.16 10.48 -22.67
N ARG A 48 24.36 10.67 -21.61
CA ARG A 48 23.66 9.54 -20.99
C ARG A 48 22.80 8.94 -22.07
N ASP A 49 23.01 7.66 -22.39
CA ASP A 49 22.19 6.91 -23.33
C ASP A 49 20.70 7.22 -23.05
N PRO A 50 20.04 8.01 -23.93
CA PRO A 50 18.71 8.54 -23.68
C PRO A 50 17.64 7.45 -23.62
N MET A 51 17.95 6.28 -24.19
CA MET A 51 17.07 5.12 -24.28
C MET A 51 16.96 4.38 -22.94
N SER A 52 17.92 4.54 -22.04
CA SER A 52 17.92 3.90 -20.72
C SER A 52 17.02 4.65 -19.72
N HIS A 53 17.32 5.90 -19.39
CA HIS A 53 16.71 6.54 -18.22
C HIS A 53 15.24 6.93 -18.42
N ARG A 54 14.88 7.51 -19.57
CA ARG A 54 13.51 7.98 -19.85
C ARG A 54 12.53 6.82 -19.97
N ILE A 55 12.96 5.72 -20.61
CA ILE A 55 12.12 4.54 -20.81
C ILE A 55 11.96 3.74 -19.51
N ILE A 56 13.04 3.57 -18.73
CA ILE A 56 12.96 2.90 -17.43
C ILE A 56 11.98 3.62 -16.51
N GLU A 57 12.10 4.95 -16.42
CA GLU A 57 11.22 5.74 -15.57
C GLU A 57 9.76 5.75 -16.08
N LYS A 58 9.54 5.78 -17.41
CA LYS A 58 8.20 5.59 -17.97
C LYS A 58 7.60 4.25 -17.55
N ARG A 59 8.33 3.14 -17.74
CA ARG A 59 7.87 1.81 -17.32
C ARG A 59 7.59 1.72 -15.82
N ARG A 60 8.40 2.37 -14.98
CA ARG A 60 8.14 2.44 -13.53
C ARG A 60 6.82 3.15 -13.22
N ARG A 61 6.58 4.31 -13.84
CA ARG A 61 5.33 5.06 -13.68
C ARG A 61 4.11 4.29 -14.20
N ASP A 62 4.26 3.60 -15.33
CA ASP A 62 3.19 2.79 -15.92
C ASP A 62 2.82 1.65 -14.96
N ARG A 63 3.81 0.94 -14.40
CA ARG A 63 3.55 -0.08 -13.35
C ARG A 63 2.85 0.51 -12.13
N MET A 64 3.31 1.65 -11.63
CA MET A 64 2.69 2.31 -10.48
C MET A 64 1.23 2.71 -10.77
N ASN A 65 0.96 3.28 -11.94
CA ASN A 65 -0.39 3.67 -12.33
C ASN A 65 -1.31 2.45 -12.56
N ASN A 66 -0.77 1.35 -13.10
CA ASN A 66 -1.52 0.09 -13.23
C ASN A 66 -1.93 -0.45 -11.86
N CYS A 67 -1.02 -0.47 -10.87
CA CYS A 67 -1.38 -0.89 -9.51
C CYS A 67 -2.42 0.05 -8.88
N LEU A 68 -2.34 1.36 -9.10
CA LEU A 68 -3.36 2.30 -8.62
C LEU A 68 -4.73 2.07 -9.28
N ALA A 69 -4.76 1.73 -10.58
CA ALA A 69 -5.99 1.40 -11.29
C ALA A 69 -6.62 0.11 -10.77
N GLU A 70 -5.82 -0.93 -10.53
CA GLU A 70 -6.28 -2.17 -9.92
C GLU A 70 -6.81 -1.95 -8.50
N LEU A 71 -6.07 -1.21 -7.66
CA LEU A 71 -6.53 -0.85 -6.32
C LEU A 71 -7.86 -0.09 -6.36
N SER A 72 -8.01 0.85 -7.29
CA SER A 72 -9.27 1.60 -7.49
C SER A 72 -10.45 0.68 -7.81
N ARG A 73 -10.25 -0.40 -8.55
CA ARG A 73 -11.30 -1.37 -8.91
C ARG A 73 -11.70 -2.26 -7.74
N LEU A 74 -10.77 -2.51 -6.82
CA LEU A 74 -11.03 -3.31 -5.61
C LEU A 74 -11.78 -2.51 -4.53
N ILE A 75 -11.86 -1.19 -4.64
CA ILE A 75 -12.59 -0.35 -3.68
C ILE A 75 -14.10 -0.53 -3.88
N PRO A 76 -14.85 -0.98 -2.84
CA PRO A 76 -16.29 -1.09 -2.94
C PRO A 76 -16.96 0.29 -3.10
N PRO A 77 -18.05 0.41 -3.88
CA PRO A 77 -18.74 1.68 -4.10
C PRO A 77 -19.20 2.39 -2.81
N SER A 78 -19.45 1.63 -1.74
CA SER A 78 -19.85 2.17 -0.42
C SER A 78 -18.76 3.00 0.28
N TYR A 79 -17.51 2.89 -0.16
CA TYR A 79 -16.40 3.72 0.34
C TYR A 79 -16.19 4.99 -0.49
N LEU A 80 -16.96 5.17 -1.57
CA LEU A 80 -16.88 6.33 -2.44
C LEU A 80 -17.90 7.39 -2.01
N LYS A 81 -17.57 8.66 -2.24
CA LYS A 81 -18.53 9.75 -2.00
C LYS A 81 -19.66 9.64 -3.04
N GLN A 82 -20.89 9.94 -2.64
CA GLN A 82 -22.05 9.86 -3.52
C GLN A 82 -21.85 10.75 -4.76
N GLY A 83 -22.01 10.19 -5.96
CA GLY A 83 -21.78 10.91 -7.22
C GLY A 83 -20.31 11.09 -7.61
N GLN A 84 -19.36 10.47 -6.91
CA GLN A 84 -17.94 10.56 -7.23
C GLN A 84 -17.59 9.69 -8.45
N GLY A 85 -17.34 10.32 -9.60
CA GLY A 85 -16.97 9.62 -10.83
C GLY A 85 -15.49 9.20 -10.92
N ARG A 86 -14.57 10.00 -10.37
CA ARG A 86 -13.12 9.73 -10.39
C ARG A 86 -12.55 9.86 -8.99
N ILE A 87 -11.78 8.86 -8.58
CA ILE A 87 -11.12 8.80 -7.28
C ILE A 87 -9.73 9.44 -7.39
N GLU A 88 -9.35 10.25 -6.41
CA GLU A 88 -8.00 10.82 -6.36
C GLU A 88 -6.94 9.78 -5.99
N LYS A 89 -5.70 9.96 -6.43
CA LYS A 89 -4.62 8.98 -6.15
C LYS A 89 -4.35 8.81 -4.65
N THR A 90 -4.45 9.90 -3.90
CA THR A 90 -4.32 9.94 -2.44
C THR A 90 -5.46 9.17 -1.78
N GLU A 91 -6.70 9.41 -2.20
CA GLU A 91 -7.89 8.70 -1.71
C GLU A 91 -7.80 7.19 -1.97
N ILE A 92 -7.31 6.76 -3.16
CA ILE A 92 -7.09 5.33 -3.46
C ILE A 92 -6.18 4.69 -2.39
N ILE A 93 -5.06 5.35 -2.06
CA ILE A 93 -4.08 4.83 -1.09
C ILE A 93 -4.66 4.80 0.32
N GLU A 94 -5.37 5.85 0.72
CA GLU A 94 -5.98 5.96 2.04
C GLU A 94 -7.05 4.88 2.25
N ILE A 95 -7.98 4.76 1.31
CA ILE A 95 -9.05 3.77 1.37
C ILE A 95 -8.47 2.35 1.33
N ALA A 96 -7.53 2.07 0.44
CA ALA A 96 -6.87 0.76 0.36
C ALA A 96 -6.21 0.39 1.70
N SER A 97 -5.51 1.33 2.32
CA SER A 97 -4.86 1.10 3.62
C SER A 97 -5.89 0.81 4.73
N LYS A 98 -7.05 1.48 4.72
CA LYS A 98 -8.16 1.21 5.65
C LYS A 98 -8.78 -0.17 5.43
N LEU A 99 -8.98 -0.56 4.16
CA LEU A 99 -9.52 -1.88 3.81
C LEU A 99 -8.59 -3.00 4.25
N ILE A 100 -7.28 -2.90 3.98
CA ILE A 100 -6.29 -3.90 4.40
C ILE A 100 -6.30 -4.06 5.92
N ARG A 101 -6.32 -2.97 6.69
CA ARG A 101 -6.43 -3.03 8.17
C ARG A 101 -7.71 -3.74 8.62
N LYS A 102 -8.85 -3.44 8.00
CA LYS A 102 -10.12 -4.10 8.30
C LYS A 102 -10.04 -5.61 8.01
N LEU A 103 -9.49 -6.00 6.86
CA LEU A 103 -9.35 -7.41 6.48
C LEU A 103 -8.41 -8.17 7.43
N LEU A 104 -7.30 -7.57 7.83
CA LEU A 104 -6.38 -8.18 8.81
C LEU A 104 -7.06 -8.38 10.17
N ASN A 105 -7.83 -7.40 10.64
CA ASN A 105 -8.58 -7.53 11.89
C ASN A 105 -9.61 -8.67 11.81
N LEU A 106 -10.37 -8.75 10.72
CA LEU A 106 -11.34 -9.83 10.50
C LEU A 106 -10.67 -11.20 10.42
N HIS A 107 -9.52 -11.28 9.76
CA HIS A 107 -8.73 -12.51 9.67
C HIS A 107 -8.27 -12.97 11.06
N ASN A 108 -7.73 -12.06 11.87
CA ASN A 108 -7.28 -12.38 13.23
C ASN A 108 -8.45 -12.83 14.13
N CYS A 109 -9.61 -12.16 14.03
CA CYS A 109 -10.82 -12.59 14.74
C CYS A 109 -11.24 -14.01 14.31
N ARG A 110 -11.18 -14.32 13.02
CA ARG A 110 -11.50 -15.65 12.50
C ARG A 110 -10.50 -16.71 12.94
N GLU A 111 -9.21 -16.43 12.95
CA GLU A 111 -8.19 -17.37 13.43
C GLU A 111 -8.37 -17.69 14.92
N MET A 112 -8.78 -16.71 15.74
CA MET A 112 -9.13 -16.95 17.14
C MET A 112 -10.35 -17.89 17.21
N MET A 113 -11.38 -17.66 16.39
CA MET A 113 -12.56 -18.52 16.32
C MET A 113 -12.24 -19.96 15.92
N GLU A 114 -11.35 -20.16 14.94
CA GLU A 114 -10.98 -21.49 14.45
C GLU A 114 -10.17 -22.27 15.50
N LYS A 115 -9.30 -21.59 16.26
CA LYS A 115 -8.60 -22.20 17.39
C LYS A 115 -9.55 -22.59 18.52
N GLU A 116 -10.50 -21.74 18.87
CA GLU A 116 -11.54 -22.04 19.88
C GLU A 116 -12.51 -23.14 19.43
N LEU A 117 -12.72 -23.32 18.12
CA LEU A 117 -13.51 -24.43 17.57
C LEU A 117 -12.76 -25.77 17.62
N SER A 118 -11.43 -25.74 17.49
CA SER A 118 -10.56 -26.93 17.61
C SER A 118 -10.18 -27.29 19.05
N SER A 119 -10.34 -26.36 19.99
CA SER A 119 -10.17 -26.61 21.41
C SER A 119 -11.43 -27.30 21.93
N ASP A 120 -11.33 -28.60 22.20
CA ASP A 120 -12.38 -29.43 22.79
C ASP A 120 -12.83 -28.80 24.13
N CYS A 121 -13.86 -27.96 24.05
CA CYS A 121 -14.39 -27.24 25.20
C CYS A 121 -15.25 -28.22 26.01
N GLY A 122 -14.61 -28.91 26.95
CA GLY A 122 -15.28 -29.69 27.99
C GLY A 122 -16.24 -28.82 28.81
N GLY A 123 -17.52 -28.78 28.40
CA GLY A 123 -18.68 -28.55 29.26
C GLY A 123 -18.78 -27.25 30.07
N THR A 124 -18.10 -26.14 29.72
CA THR A 124 -18.27 -24.87 30.45
C THR A 124 -19.29 -23.95 29.76
N ASN A 125 -20.28 -23.48 30.54
CA ASN A 125 -21.36 -22.58 30.08
C ASN A 125 -20.86 -21.29 29.40
N ALA A 126 -19.65 -20.83 29.73
CA ALA A 126 -19.03 -19.64 29.15
C ALA A 126 -18.74 -19.80 27.64
N CYS A 127 -18.28 -20.98 27.20
CA CYS A 127 -18.02 -21.24 25.78
C CYS A 127 -19.30 -21.24 24.94
N CYS A 128 -20.40 -21.78 25.48
CA CYS A 128 -21.70 -21.78 24.82
C CYS A 128 -22.29 -20.35 24.74
N GLN A 129 -22.05 -19.51 25.75
CA GLN A 129 -22.52 -18.13 25.76
C GLN A 129 -21.78 -17.28 24.72
N GLU A 130 -20.46 -17.44 24.59
CA GLU A 130 -19.66 -16.78 23.55
C GLU A 130 -20.16 -17.18 22.14
N LYS A 131 -20.34 -18.49 21.90
CA LYS A 131 -20.85 -19.02 20.62
C LYS A 131 -22.25 -18.51 20.29
N PHE A 132 -23.14 -18.46 21.28
CA PHE A 132 -24.48 -17.90 21.11
C PHE A 132 -24.44 -16.40 20.80
N TYR A 133 -23.63 -15.64 21.54
CA TYR A 133 -23.49 -14.19 21.33
C TYR A 133 -22.95 -13.89 19.93
N MET A 134 -21.99 -14.68 19.44
CA MET A 134 -21.47 -14.56 18.08
C MET A 134 -22.54 -14.85 17.01
N GLY A 135 -23.29 -15.95 17.13
CA GLY A 135 -24.39 -16.24 16.20
C GLY A 135 -25.49 -15.17 16.23
N TYR A 136 -25.75 -14.60 17.41
CA TYR A 136 -26.65 -13.46 17.57
C TYR A 136 -26.13 -12.21 16.84
N LYS A 137 -24.83 -11.88 16.96
CA LYS A 137 -24.20 -10.75 16.25
C LYS A 137 -24.23 -10.95 14.73
N GLU A 138 -23.99 -12.16 14.23
CA GLU A 138 -24.08 -12.45 12.79
C GLU A 138 -25.50 -12.26 12.25
N CYS A 139 -26.50 -12.74 12.97
CA CYS A 139 -27.91 -12.53 12.63
C CYS A 139 -28.26 -11.03 12.64
N GLN A 140 -27.82 -10.31 13.67
CA GLN A 140 -28.01 -8.86 13.78
C GLN A 140 -27.40 -8.10 12.60
N ASP A 141 -26.16 -8.42 12.22
CA ASP A 141 -25.46 -7.79 11.09
C ASP A 141 -26.17 -8.06 9.76
N GLU A 142 -26.67 -9.28 9.52
CA GLU A 142 -27.40 -9.59 8.29
C GLU A 142 -28.76 -8.89 8.23
N VAL A 143 -29.48 -8.78 9.36
CA VAL A 143 -30.73 -8.00 9.44
C VAL A 143 -30.44 -6.53 9.11
N LEU A 144 -29.36 -5.97 9.68
CA LEU A 144 -28.96 -4.60 9.41
C LEU A 144 -28.60 -4.39 7.94
N ARG A 145 -27.89 -5.36 7.34
CA ARG A 145 -27.59 -5.38 5.91
C ARG A 145 -28.88 -5.42 5.09
N HIS A 146 -29.83 -6.28 5.44
CA HIS A 146 -31.09 -6.39 4.74
C HIS A 146 -31.88 -5.07 4.76
N LEU A 147 -31.94 -4.40 5.92
CA LEU A 147 -32.62 -3.10 6.08
C LEU A 147 -31.97 -1.99 5.25
N ILE A 148 -30.64 -1.96 5.16
CA ILE A 148 -29.92 -0.92 4.39
C ILE A 148 -30.02 -1.18 2.88
N TYR A 149 -29.80 -2.42 2.46
CA TYR A 149 -29.62 -2.75 1.04
C TYR A 149 -30.91 -3.15 0.32
N THR A 150 -31.89 -3.74 1.03
CA THR A 150 -33.16 -4.18 0.44
C THR A 150 -34.26 -3.16 0.66
N GLU A 151 -34.40 -2.67 1.90
CA GLU A 151 -35.45 -1.71 2.27
C GLU A 151 -35.05 -0.25 2.02
N GLY A 152 -33.78 0.00 1.66
CA GLY A 152 -33.31 1.35 1.29
C GLY A 152 -33.26 2.34 2.45
N MET A 153 -33.19 1.86 3.70
CA MET A 153 -33.11 2.70 4.90
C MET A 153 -31.79 3.48 4.88
N ASP A 154 -31.86 4.82 4.88
CA ASP A 154 -30.68 5.69 4.88
C ASP A 154 -30.19 5.94 6.31
N LEU A 155 -28.87 5.95 6.51
CA LEU A 155 -28.22 6.32 7.78
C LEU A 155 -28.46 7.79 8.18
N LYS A 156 -29.08 8.57 7.28
CA LYS A 156 -29.52 9.94 7.53
C LYS A 156 -30.92 10.02 8.18
N ASP A 157 -31.71 8.94 8.13
CA ASP A 157 -32.94 8.87 8.89
C ASP A 157 -32.59 8.74 10.38
N GLY A 158 -32.98 9.76 11.16
CA GLY A 158 -32.63 9.86 12.59
C GLY A 158 -32.93 8.58 13.36
N PHE A 159 -34.09 7.97 13.08
CA PHE A 159 -34.52 6.71 13.68
C PHE A 159 -33.58 5.53 13.36
N PHE A 160 -33.15 5.38 12.12
CA PHE A 160 -32.25 4.29 11.75
C PHE A 160 -30.82 4.55 12.25
N SER A 161 -30.37 5.81 12.27
CA SER A 161 -29.04 6.19 12.76
C SER A 161 -28.84 5.93 14.26
N GLU A 162 -29.86 6.22 15.09
CA GLU A 162 -29.81 5.96 16.54
C GLU A 162 -29.78 4.47 16.83
N ASN A 163 -30.63 3.70 16.14
CA ASN A 163 -30.68 2.25 16.29
C ASN A 163 -29.44 1.57 15.71
N TYR A 164 -28.88 2.05 14.60
CA TYR A 164 -27.66 1.51 13.99
C TYR A 164 -26.46 1.54 14.97
N ASN A 165 -26.32 2.63 15.74
CA ASN A 165 -25.28 2.73 16.76
C ASN A 165 -25.53 1.79 17.94
N PHE A 166 -26.79 1.59 18.33
CA PHE A 166 -27.17 0.59 19.33
C PHE A 166 -26.89 -0.85 18.87
N PHE A 167 -27.18 -1.17 17.61
CA PHE A 167 -26.88 -2.48 17.03
C PHE A 167 -25.36 -2.73 16.88
N ARG A 168 -24.56 -1.67 16.77
CA ARG A 168 -23.10 -1.76 16.61
C ARG A 168 -22.32 -1.77 17.92
N SER A 169 -22.88 -1.21 19.00
CA SER A 169 -22.28 -1.24 20.35
C SER A 169 -22.31 -2.63 20.97
#